data_AF-A0AAU3KMB7-F1
#
_entry.id   AF-A0AAU3KMB7-F1
#
_cell.length_a   1.000
_cell.length_b   1.000
_cell.length_c   1.000
_cell.angle_alpha   90.00
_cell.angle_beta   90.00
_cell.angle_gamma   90.00
#
_symmetry.space_group_name_H-M   'P 1'
#
loop_
_entity.id
_entity.type
_entity.pdbx_description
1 polymer ?
#
loop_
_entity_poly.entity_id
_entity_poly.type
_entity_poly.pdbx_seq_one_letter_code
_entity_poly.pdbx_strand_id
1 'polypeptide(L)'
;MTRSEPEPAGPAPRRRPSSVRPSDDALLDGVLSVFAARGFDDVTMDELALAADTSKPTLYAHFGTKDQLLEACLRREADGLLRWMRESYRRARGFDLDRHVATTTRALFDFAATRAEGFHVLFGAPTAGRSHEVRAAVLSAVADTVADLIRNEYGSADLSWGASADFCASVIADIGVRGVQQAIAQQLDFTAAANLTVSIIVAAMRHLDPAAVRTVDAVAKPSGVCAAAENAGEPIDYPAMIGVHTHAATDESRSVPRNDVLDTAIRIFRSGERLELPVVAAELGISRTTLYRRFGTRDELLGAALALQFERVVTSIDRRCTSRGAHRISEIFDLVLRQLAADPALRTYLQNESPAALRLLTQADGPVHRGSVALVERLLHRAQEQDGYRPPIERESVAFALVALGEAFLYNDAVADIRGDIEHLLRVQTSLLGVAGPVGGR
;
A
#
# COMPACT_ATOMS: atom_id res chain seq x y z
N MET A 1 -84.97 23.94 -34.30
CA MET A 1 -84.32 22.77 -33.68
C MET A 1 -83.22 22.30 -34.60
N THR A 2 -82.00 22.78 -34.36
CA THR A 2 -80.83 22.49 -35.17
C THR A 2 -79.76 22.02 -34.19
N ARG A 3 -79.48 20.71 -34.20
CA ARG A 3 -78.42 20.09 -33.39
C ARG A 3 -77.07 20.50 -33.96
N SER A 4 -76.21 21.11 -33.14
CA SER A 4 -74.77 21.18 -33.40
C SER A 4 -74.10 20.15 -32.51
N GLU A 5 -73.48 19.15 -33.13
CA GLU A 5 -72.63 18.15 -32.48
C GLU A 5 -71.31 18.78 -32.04
N PRO A 6 -70.73 18.36 -30.90
CA PRO A 6 -69.39 18.78 -30.51
C PRO A 6 -68.34 17.99 -31.31
N GLU A 7 -67.36 18.73 -31.82
CA GLU A 7 -66.19 18.26 -32.57
C GLU A 7 -65.34 17.26 -31.75
N PRO A 8 -64.81 16.17 -32.35
CA PRO A 8 -64.07 15.17 -31.61
C PRO A 8 -62.70 15.71 -31.17
N ALA A 9 -62.39 15.57 -29.89
CA ALA A 9 -61.09 15.91 -29.32
C ALA A 9 -59.96 15.18 -30.08
N GLY A 10 -59.00 15.94 -30.60
CA GLY A 10 -57.81 15.42 -31.29
C GLY A 10 -57.03 14.42 -30.42
N PRO A 11 -56.29 13.48 -31.03
CA PRO A 11 -55.61 12.43 -30.29
C PRO A 11 -54.60 13.04 -29.31
N ALA A 12 -54.73 12.69 -28.04
CA ALA A 12 -53.79 13.07 -26.98
C ALA A 12 -52.34 12.76 -27.41
N PRO A 13 -51.36 13.63 -27.09
CA PRO A 13 -49.98 13.40 -27.49
C PRO A 13 -49.50 12.07 -26.90
N ARG A 14 -49.20 11.13 -27.79
CA ARG A 14 -48.58 9.85 -27.45
C ARG A 14 -47.30 10.16 -26.66
N ARG A 15 -47.29 9.85 -25.37
CA ARG A 15 -46.06 9.77 -24.56
C ARG A 15 -45.06 8.91 -25.35
N ARG A 16 -43.94 9.52 -25.75
CA ARG A 16 -42.82 8.80 -26.36
C ARG A 16 -42.38 7.69 -25.38
N PRO A 17 -42.43 6.40 -25.74
CA PRO A 17 -41.79 5.38 -24.94
C PRO A 17 -40.29 5.33 -25.24
N SER A 18 -39.54 4.91 -24.22
CA SER A 18 -38.09 4.70 -24.14
C SER A 18 -37.22 5.94 -23.94
N SER A 19 -37.16 6.42 -22.69
CA SER A 19 -35.85 6.78 -22.15
C SER A 19 -35.02 5.50 -22.20
N VAL A 20 -34.06 5.42 -23.11
CA VAL A 20 -33.05 4.36 -23.08
C VAL A 20 -32.46 4.40 -21.68
N ARG A 21 -32.64 3.33 -20.90
CA ARG A 21 -32.04 3.23 -19.57
C ARG A 21 -30.52 3.34 -19.79
N PRO A 22 -29.82 4.29 -19.13
CA PRO A 22 -28.38 4.44 -19.32
C PRO A 22 -27.70 3.08 -19.12
N SER A 23 -26.77 2.71 -20.01
CA SER A 23 -25.97 1.51 -19.82
C SER A 23 -25.07 1.68 -18.59
N ASP A 24 -24.71 0.56 -17.96
CA ASP A 24 -23.78 0.59 -16.83
C ASP A 24 -22.46 1.29 -17.21
N ASP A 25 -21.97 1.07 -18.43
CA ASP A 25 -20.77 1.75 -18.93
C ASP A 25 -20.92 3.28 -18.98
N ALA A 26 -22.05 3.80 -19.48
CA ALA A 26 -22.29 5.24 -19.54
C ALA A 26 -22.40 5.86 -18.14
N LEU A 27 -22.98 5.13 -17.18
CA LEU A 27 -23.04 5.56 -15.79
C LEU A 27 -21.65 5.58 -15.14
N LEU A 28 -20.84 4.56 -15.42
CA LEU A 28 -19.49 4.42 -14.87
C LEU A 28 -18.53 5.47 -15.43
N ASP A 29 -18.73 5.99 -16.65
CA ASP A 29 -17.90 7.05 -17.24
C ASP A 29 -17.96 8.35 -16.42
N GLY A 30 -19.15 8.85 -16.11
CA GLY A 30 -19.30 10.07 -15.30
C GLY A 30 -18.83 9.89 -13.86
N VAL A 31 -19.00 8.69 -13.32
CA VAL A 31 -18.56 8.33 -11.96
C VAL A 31 -17.03 8.24 -11.87
N LEU A 32 -16.37 7.69 -12.89
CA LEU A 32 -14.92 7.52 -12.94
C LEU A 32 -14.18 8.86 -12.73
N SER A 33 -14.57 9.89 -13.47
CA SER A 33 -13.90 11.20 -13.38
C SER A 33 -14.03 11.83 -11.98
N VAL A 34 -15.18 11.64 -11.33
CA VAL A 34 -15.40 12.15 -9.96
C VAL A 34 -14.54 11.40 -8.94
N PHE A 35 -14.50 10.07 -9.02
CA PHE A 35 -13.65 9.27 -8.14
C PHE A 35 -12.16 9.53 -8.37
N ALA A 36 -11.73 9.73 -9.61
CA ALA A 36 -10.35 10.05 -9.94
C ALA A 36 -9.92 11.41 -9.37
N ALA A 37 -10.81 12.40 -9.39
CA ALA A 37 -10.49 13.76 -8.95
C ALA A 37 -10.58 13.98 -7.43
N ARG A 38 -11.55 13.36 -6.76
CA ARG A 38 -11.88 13.64 -5.35
C ARG A 38 -11.70 12.44 -4.43
N GLY A 39 -11.37 11.27 -4.97
CA GLY A 39 -11.27 10.04 -4.19
C GLY A 39 -12.64 9.51 -3.75
N PHE A 40 -12.61 8.39 -3.01
CA PHE A 40 -13.84 7.74 -2.57
C PHE A 40 -14.52 8.52 -1.45
N ASP A 41 -13.84 8.85 -0.35
CA ASP A 41 -14.47 9.36 0.88
C ASP A 41 -15.16 10.71 0.70
N ASP A 42 -14.61 11.60 -0.13
CA ASP A 42 -15.07 12.99 -0.28
C ASP A 42 -16.22 13.19 -1.28
N VAL A 43 -16.83 12.09 -1.74
CA VAL A 43 -17.86 12.12 -2.80
C VAL A 43 -19.17 11.53 -2.30
N THR A 44 -20.30 12.15 -2.62
CA THR A 44 -21.64 11.65 -2.26
C THR A 44 -22.32 10.96 -3.44
N MET A 45 -23.29 10.08 -3.15
CA MET A 45 -24.11 9.45 -4.20
C MET A 45 -24.90 10.47 -5.04
N ASP A 46 -25.21 11.65 -4.50
CA ASP A 46 -25.91 12.72 -5.23
C ASP A 46 -24.98 13.37 -6.27
N GLU A 47 -23.72 13.64 -5.89
CA GLU A 47 -22.71 14.15 -6.81
C GLU A 47 -22.37 13.15 -7.92
N LEU A 48 -22.31 11.86 -7.59
CA LEU A 48 -22.09 10.78 -8.58
C LEU A 48 -23.24 10.68 -9.57
N ALA A 49 -24.48 10.79 -9.10
CA ALA A 49 -25.66 10.76 -9.97
C ALA A 49 -25.67 11.94 -10.93
N LEU A 50 -25.34 13.14 -10.42
CA LEU A 50 -25.23 14.34 -11.24
C LEU A 50 -24.14 14.21 -12.31
N ALA A 51 -22.97 13.67 -11.96
CA ALA A 51 -21.88 13.49 -12.90
C ALA A 51 -22.17 12.43 -13.97
N ALA A 52 -22.95 11.40 -13.63
CA ALA A 52 -23.39 10.34 -14.56
C ALA A 52 -24.65 10.71 -15.37
N ASP A 53 -25.09 11.98 -15.34
CA ASP A 53 -26.32 12.47 -15.98
C ASP A 53 -27.55 11.57 -15.67
N THR A 54 -27.69 11.19 -14.40
CA THR A 54 -28.76 10.30 -13.94
C THR A 54 -29.32 10.69 -12.58
N SER A 55 -30.30 9.93 -12.10
CA SER A 55 -30.87 10.14 -10.78
C SER A 55 -30.21 9.26 -9.72
N LYS A 56 -30.13 9.73 -8.48
CA LYS A 56 -29.63 8.94 -7.33
C LYS A 56 -30.34 7.57 -7.22
N PRO A 57 -31.69 7.47 -7.34
CA PRO A 57 -32.37 6.18 -7.40
C PRO A 57 -31.91 5.27 -8.54
N THR A 58 -31.56 5.82 -9.70
CA THR A 58 -31.04 5.03 -10.83
C THR A 58 -29.69 4.40 -10.48
N LEU A 59 -28.75 5.15 -9.91
CA LEU A 59 -27.46 4.58 -9.49
C LEU A 59 -27.63 3.48 -8.44
N TYR A 60 -28.47 3.70 -7.42
CA TYR A 60 -28.79 2.67 -6.43
C TYR A 60 -29.42 1.42 -7.07
N ALA A 61 -30.27 1.59 -8.09
CA ALA A 61 -30.92 0.48 -8.76
C ALA A 61 -29.97 -0.36 -9.63
N HIS A 62 -28.90 0.24 -10.16
CA HIS A 62 -27.92 -0.46 -11.00
C HIS A 62 -26.80 -1.10 -10.17
N PHE A 63 -26.26 -0.35 -9.19
CA PHE A 63 -25.03 -0.74 -8.51
C PHE A 63 -25.21 -1.01 -7.02
N GLY A 64 -26.35 -0.63 -6.43
CA GLY A 64 -26.55 -0.73 -4.99
C GLY A 64 -25.78 0.36 -4.25
N THR A 65 -24.76 0.00 -3.48
CA THR A 65 -24.04 0.96 -2.63
C THR A 65 -22.96 1.73 -3.38
N LYS A 66 -22.46 2.81 -2.77
CA LYS A 66 -21.31 3.58 -3.26
C LYS A 66 -20.05 2.70 -3.39
N ASP A 67 -19.82 1.78 -2.45
CA ASP A 67 -18.73 0.78 -2.52
C ASP A 67 -18.89 -0.16 -3.72
N GLN A 68 -20.09 -0.68 -3.96
CA GLN A 68 -20.37 -1.55 -5.10
C GLN A 68 -20.23 -0.82 -6.44
N LEU A 69 -20.59 0.47 -6.49
CA LEU A 69 -20.35 1.34 -7.64
C LEU A 69 -18.85 1.55 -7.88
N LEU A 70 -18.05 1.80 -6.83
CA LEU A 70 -16.60 1.88 -6.95
C LEU A 70 -15.99 0.53 -7.39
N GLU A 71 -16.45 -0.58 -6.83
CA GLU A 71 -16.02 -1.93 -7.22
C GLU A 71 -16.29 -2.22 -8.71
N ALA A 72 -17.47 -1.84 -9.21
CA ALA A 72 -17.82 -1.95 -10.63
C ALA A 72 -16.92 -1.09 -11.51
N CYS A 73 -16.64 0.15 -11.09
CA CYS A 73 -15.71 1.05 -11.77
C CYS A 73 -14.29 0.45 -11.82
N LEU A 74 -13.78 0.00 -10.68
CA LEU A 74 -12.45 -0.64 -10.57
C LEU A 74 -12.34 -1.88 -11.45
N ARG A 75 -13.35 -2.76 -11.46
CA ARG A 75 -13.34 -3.96 -12.32
C ARG A 75 -13.32 -3.61 -13.80
N ARG A 76 -14.09 -2.61 -14.22
CA ARG A 76 -14.11 -2.15 -15.61
C ARG A 76 -12.76 -1.60 -16.05
N GLU A 77 -12.15 -0.74 -15.22
CA GLU A 77 -10.84 -0.17 -15.51
C GLU A 77 -9.73 -1.23 -15.44
N ALA A 78 -9.82 -2.17 -14.49
CA ALA A 78 -8.92 -3.33 -14.36
C ALA A 78 -8.92 -4.16 -15.64
N ASP A 79 -10.10 -4.51 -16.14
CA ASP A 79 -10.25 -5.23 -17.40
C ASP A 79 -9.67 -4.44 -18.59
N GLY A 80 -9.86 -3.12 -18.59
CA GLY A 80 -9.28 -2.20 -19.56
C GLY A 80 -7.76 -2.25 -19.59
N LEU A 81 -7.13 -2.13 -18.41
CA LEU A 81 -5.68 -2.21 -18.25
C LEU A 81 -5.14 -3.59 -18.60
N LEU A 82 -5.74 -4.67 -18.10
CA LEU A 82 -5.28 -6.03 -18.39
C LEU A 82 -5.37 -6.34 -19.88
N ARG A 83 -6.40 -5.89 -20.58
CA ARG A 83 -6.46 -5.99 -22.06
C ARG A 83 -5.35 -5.18 -22.73
N TRP A 84 -5.12 -3.95 -22.28
CA TRP A 84 -4.06 -3.08 -22.82
C TRP A 84 -2.66 -3.71 -22.65
N MET A 85 -2.37 -4.19 -21.45
CA MET A 85 -1.09 -4.81 -21.13
C MET A 85 -0.91 -6.12 -21.91
N ARG A 86 -1.92 -7.01 -21.93
CA ARG A 86 -1.88 -8.25 -22.73
C ARG A 86 -1.58 -7.98 -24.20
N GLU A 87 -2.16 -6.92 -24.77
CA GLU A 87 -1.85 -6.52 -26.14
C GLU A 87 -0.37 -6.15 -26.32
N SER A 88 0.20 -5.40 -25.39
CA SER A 88 1.63 -5.05 -25.39
C SER A 88 2.52 -6.29 -25.30
N TYR A 89 2.22 -7.22 -24.36
CA TYR A 89 2.94 -8.49 -24.24
C TYR A 89 2.87 -9.33 -25.52
N ARG A 90 1.70 -9.39 -26.18
CA ARG A 90 1.56 -10.10 -27.47
C ARG A 90 2.45 -9.49 -28.55
N ARG A 91 2.58 -8.16 -28.60
CA ARG A 91 3.45 -7.46 -29.56
C ARG A 91 4.93 -7.64 -29.26
N ALA A 92 5.27 -7.77 -27.99
CA ALA A 92 6.64 -7.97 -27.53
C ALA A 92 7.12 -9.43 -27.64
N ARG A 93 6.26 -10.38 -28.03
CA ARG A 93 6.65 -11.79 -28.19
C ARG A 93 7.82 -11.95 -29.16
N GLY A 94 8.84 -12.67 -28.71
CA GLY A 94 10.05 -12.96 -29.51
C GLY A 94 11.06 -11.81 -29.56
N PHE A 95 10.85 -10.74 -28.79
CA PHE A 95 11.90 -9.74 -28.55
C PHE A 95 12.93 -10.26 -27.55
N ASP A 96 14.13 -9.68 -27.59
CA ASP A 96 15.08 -9.82 -26.49
C ASP A 96 14.58 -9.11 -25.22
N LEU A 97 15.22 -9.40 -24.07
CA LEU A 97 14.86 -8.85 -22.75
C LEU A 97 14.68 -7.34 -22.75
N ASP A 98 15.70 -6.64 -23.22
CA ASP A 98 15.74 -5.19 -23.20
C ASP A 98 14.55 -4.61 -23.95
N ARG A 99 14.30 -5.12 -25.16
CA ARG A 99 13.24 -4.64 -26.02
C ARG A 99 11.87 -5.08 -25.53
N HIS A 100 11.77 -6.26 -24.90
CA HIS A 100 10.54 -6.71 -24.27
C HIS A 100 10.17 -5.78 -23.10
N VAL A 101 11.06 -5.62 -22.12
CA VAL A 101 10.87 -4.75 -20.95
C VAL A 101 10.59 -3.33 -21.39
N ALA A 102 11.34 -2.80 -22.36
CA ALA A 102 11.09 -1.48 -22.91
C ALA A 102 9.67 -1.33 -23.45
N THR A 103 9.16 -2.34 -24.16
CA THR A 103 7.82 -2.33 -24.78
C THR A 103 6.72 -2.41 -23.73
N THR A 104 6.84 -3.31 -22.76
CA THR A 104 5.81 -3.55 -21.74
C THR A 104 5.77 -2.45 -20.69
N THR A 105 6.92 -1.95 -20.25
CA THR A 105 6.99 -0.83 -19.30
C THR A 105 6.49 0.45 -19.95
N ARG A 106 6.91 0.79 -21.17
CA ARG A 106 6.38 1.97 -21.87
C ARG A 106 4.87 1.88 -22.07
N ALA A 107 4.32 0.70 -22.36
CA ALA A 107 2.88 0.53 -22.48
C ALA A 107 2.10 0.87 -21.20
N LEU A 108 2.68 0.64 -20.01
CA LEU A 108 2.09 1.07 -18.74
C LEU A 108 2.08 2.59 -18.60
N PHE A 109 3.17 3.26 -18.97
CA PHE A 109 3.24 4.73 -19.00
C PHE A 109 2.28 5.32 -20.05
N ASP A 110 2.20 4.73 -21.24
CA ASP A 110 1.27 5.13 -22.30
C ASP A 110 -0.19 4.97 -21.86
N PHE A 111 -0.50 3.89 -21.13
CA PHE A 111 -1.81 3.71 -20.52
C PHE A 111 -2.11 4.84 -19.54
N ALA A 112 -1.18 5.17 -18.65
CA ALA A 112 -1.37 6.24 -17.68
C ALA A 112 -1.51 7.62 -18.35
N ALA A 113 -0.81 7.87 -19.46
CA ALA A 113 -0.95 9.10 -20.24
C ALA A 113 -2.31 9.19 -20.95
N THR A 114 -2.78 8.07 -21.50
CA THR A 114 -4.02 8.03 -22.31
C THR A 114 -5.27 7.89 -21.43
N ARG A 115 -5.16 7.24 -20.27
CA ARG A 115 -6.25 6.89 -19.36
C ARG A 115 -5.90 7.26 -17.91
N ALA A 116 -5.53 8.52 -17.70
CA ALA A 116 -5.11 9.03 -16.39
C ALA A 116 -6.13 8.78 -15.27
N GLU A 117 -7.43 8.93 -15.55
CA GLU A 117 -8.49 8.70 -14.56
C GLU A 117 -8.58 7.23 -14.15
N GLY A 118 -8.56 6.32 -15.12
CA GLY A 118 -8.54 4.87 -14.86
C GLY A 118 -7.29 4.44 -14.10
N PHE A 119 -6.12 5.00 -14.46
CA PHE A 119 -4.88 4.75 -13.72
C PHE A 119 -4.98 5.26 -12.27
N HIS A 120 -5.46 6.49 -12.05
CA HIS A 120 -5.63 7.04 -10.70
C HIS A 120 -6.62 6.25 -9.85
N VAL A 121 -7.72 5.76 -10.43
CA VAL A 121 -8.68 4.96 -9.66
C VAL A 121 -8.09 3.58 -9.33
N LEU A 122 -7.35 2.96 -10.24
CA LEU A 122 -6.71 1.65 -10.02
C LEU A 122 -5.51 1.70 -9.06
N PHE A 123 -4.68 2.74 -9.13
CA PHE A 123 -3.40 2.82 -8.41
C PHE A 123 -3.28 4.04 -7.50
N GLY A 124 -4.36 4.77 -7.26
CA GLY A 124 -4.40 5.90 -6.32
C GLY A 124 -4.47 5.44 -4.86
N ALA A 125 -4.81 6.38 -3.97
CA ALA A 125 -4.85 6.13 -2.54
C ALA A 125 -5.69 4.88 -2.18
N PRO A 126 -5.18 4.00 -1.30
CA PRO A 126 -5.82 2.74 -0.98
C PRO A 126 -7.18 2.97 -0.29
N THR A 127 -8.24 2.37 -0.83
CA THR A 127 -9.55 2.30 -0.18
C THR A 127 -9.70 0.97 0.57
N ALA A 128 -10.37 0.99 1.72
CA ALA A 128 -10.64 -0.23 2.50
C ALA A 128 -11.70 -1.12 1.81
N GLY A 129 -11.75 -2.41 2.19
CA GLY A 129 -12.78 -3.35 1.75
C GLY A 129 -12.56 -3.95 0.34
N ARG A 130 -13.63 -4.41 -0.32
CA ARG A 130 -13.59 -5.16 -1.60
C ARG A 130 -12.87 -4.43 -2.75
N SER A 131 -12.84 -3.11 -2.72
CA SER A 131 -12.09 -2.30 -3.67
C SER A 131 -10.57 -2.52 -3.59
N HIS A 132 -10.03 -2.88 -2.43
CA HIS A 132 -8.63 -3.27 -2.27
C HIS A 132 -8.32 -4.59 -2.99
N GLU A 133 -9.22 -5.57 -2.87
CA GLU A 133 -9.06 -6.89 -3.51
C GLU A 133 -8.99 -6.77 -5.03
N VAL A 134 -9.82 -5.91 -5.65
CA VAL A 134 -9.78 -5.68 -7.10
C VAL A 134 -8.43 -5.09 -7.54
N ARG A 135 -7.88 -4.13 -6.79
CA ARG A 135 -6.56 -3.53 -7.10
C ARG A 135 -5.43 -4.53 -6.93
N ALA A 136 -5.43 -5.32 -5.85
CA ALA A 136 -4.46 -6.37 -5.61
C ALA A 136 -4.50 -7.43 -6.73
N ALA A 137 -5.71 -7.82 -7.17
CA ALA A 137 -5.89 -8.77 -8.26
C ALA A 137 -5.34 -8.26 -9.59
N VAL A 138 -5.40 -6.95 -9.87
CA VAL A 138 -4.81 -6.35 -11.07
C VAL A 138 -3.29 -6.48 -11.05
N LEU A 139 -2.64 -6.09 -9.94
CA LEU A 139 -1.19 -6.20 -9.79
C LEU A 139 -0.74 -7.66 -9.89
N SER A 140 -1.46 -8.57 -9.23
CA SER A 140 -1.21 -10.02 -9.31
C SER A 140 -1.32 -10.51 -10.76
N ALA A 141 -2.38 -10.18 -11.49
CA ALA A 141 -2.56 -10.64 -12.86
C ALA A 141 -1.49 -10.11 -13.84
N VAL A 142 -1.00 -8.88 -13.62
CA VAL A 142 0.15 -8.34 -14.37
C VAL A 142 1.43 -9.07 -13.99
N ALA A 143 1.67 -9.29 -12.70
CA ALA A 143 2.83 -10.04 -12.21
C ALA A 143 2.82 -11.48 -12.74
N ASP A 144 1.70 -12.20 -12.70
CA ASP A 144 1.57 -13.56 -13.24
C ASP A 144 1.98 -13.62 -14.72
N THR A 145 1.56 -12.63 -15.51
CA THR A 145 1.93 -12.53 -16.93
C THR A 145 3.44 -12.34 -17.11
N VAL A 146 4.08 -11.54 -16.25
CA VAL A 146 5.54 -11.32 -16.27
C VAL A 146 6.29 -12.55 -15.75
N ALA A 147 5.78 -13.24 -14.74
CA ALA A 147 6.37 -14.44 -14.18
C ALA A 147 6.40 -15.57 -15.21
N ASP A 148 5.31 -15.75 -15.94
CA ASP A 148 5.23 -16.69 -17.07
C ASP A 148 6.24 -16.34 -18.16
N LEU A 149 6.44 -15.05 -18.45
CA LEU A 149 7.46 -14.63 -19.38
C LEU A 149 8.87 -14.97 -18.88
N ILE A 150 9.16 -14.68 -17.61
CA ILE A 150 10.45 -14.98 -16.98
C ILE A 150 10.76 -16.48 -17.13
N ARG A 151 9.80 -17.34 -16.79
CA ARG A 151 9.95 -18.80 -16.91
C ARG A 151 10.20 -19.26 -18.33
N ASN A 152 9.44 -18.72 -19.29
CA ASN A 152 9.46 -19.21 -20.67
C ASN A 152 10.66 -18.67 -21.47
N GLU A 153 11.10 -17.45 -21.22
CA GLU A 153 12.13 -16.77 -22.02
C GLU A 153 13.51 -16.75 -21.35
N TYR A 154 13.59 -16.89 -20.00
CA TYR A 154 14.84 -16.83 -19.24
C TYR A 154 15.22 -18.15 -18.59
N GLY A 155 14.40 -19.20 -18.78
CA GLY A 155 14.79 -20.56 -18.49
C GLY A 155 15.98 -20.97 -19.36
N SER A 156 17.03 -21.49 -18.73
CA SER A 156 18.17 -22.10 -19.41
C SER A 156 18.44 -23.49 -18.85
N ALA A 157 19.30 -24.26 -19.50
CA ALA A 157 19.70 -25.58 -18.99
C ALA A 157 20.29 -25.53 -17.57
N ASP A 158 20.91 -24.40 -17.20
CA ASP A 158 21.62 -24.21 -15.92
C ASP A 158 20.83 -23.36 -14.90
N LEU A 159 19.68 -22.80 -15.30
CA LEU A 159 18.84 -21.96 -14.44
C LEU A 159 17.36 -22.11 -14.78
N SER A 160 16.62 -22.79 -13.89
CA SER A 160 15.16 -22.88 -13.91
C SER A 160 14.55 -21.82 -13.00
N TRP A 161 13.38 -21.30 -13.37
CA TRP A 161 12.66 -20.29 -12.60
C TRP A 161 11.39 -20.88 -11.98
N GLY A 162 11.29 -20.82 -10.66
CA GLY A 162 10.14 -21.27 -9.86
C GLY A 162 9.41 -20.10 -9.21
N ALA A 163 9.42 -20.05 -7.87
CA ALA A 163 8.88 -18.95 -7.08
C ALA A 163 9.68 -17.64 -7.24
N SER A 164 10.96 -17.75 -7.62
CA SER A 164 11.81 -16.63 -7.97
C SER A 164 11.24 -15.80 -9.12
N ALA A 165 10.57 -16.45 -10.08
CA ALA A 165 9.91 -15.78 -11.19
C ALA A 165 8.74 -14.92 -10.71
N ASP A 166 7.91 -15.45 -9.81
CA ASP A 166 6.78 -14.71 -9.22
C ASP A 166 7.28 -13.51 -8.42
N PHE A 167 8.31 -13.72 -7.59
CA PHE A 167 8.93 -12.66 -6.80
C PHE A 167 9.49 -11.53 -7.69
N CYS A 168 10.31 -11.89 -8.69
CA CYS A 168 10.87 -10.90 -9.62
C CYS A 168 9.76 -10.18 -10.39
N ALA A 169 8.73 -10.90 -10.83
CA ALA A 169 7.61 -10.30 -11.55
C ALA A 169 6.81 -9.30 -10.71
N SER A 170 6.53 -9.61 -9.44
CA SER A 170 5.89 -8.68 -8.51
C SER A 170 6.73 -7.43 -8.30
N VAL A 171 8.05 -7.57 -8.07
CA VAL A 171 8.97 -6.42 -7.92
C VAL A 171 9.00 -5.56 -9.19
N ILE A 172 9.04 -6.18 -10.37
CA ILE A 172 9.03 -5.46 -11.65
C ILE A 172 7.72 -4.69 -11.85
N ALA A 173 6.58 -5.31 -11.57
CA ALA A 173 5.27 -4.67 -11.65
C ALA A 173 5.19 -3.46 -10.69
N ASP A 174 5.69 -3.62 -9.47
CA ASP A 174 5.78 -2.57 -8.46
C ASP A 174 6.65 -1.39 -8.92
N ILE A 175 7.83 -1.66 -9.46
CA ILE A 175 8.74 -0.62 -10.00
C ILE A 175 8.03 0.14 -11.13
N GLY A 176 7.33 -0.57 -12.02
CA GLY A 176 6.58 0.04 -13.10
C GLY A 176 5.49 1.00 -12.61
N VAL A 177 4.63 0.53 -11.71
CA VAL A 177 3.52 1.33 -11.16
C VAL A 177 4.03 2.52 -10.35
N ARG A 178 5.04 2.31 -9.49
CA ARG A 178 5.66 3.40 -8.73
C ARG A 178 6.34 4.41 -9.64
N GLY A 179 6.98 3.95 -10.73
CA GLY A 179 7.59 4.82 -11.74
C GLY A 179 6.56 5.79 -12.35
N VAL A 180 5.37 5.29 -12.69
CA VAL A 180 4.27 6.14 -13.18
C VAL A 180 3.75 7.10 -12.11
N GLN A 181 3.48 6.60 -10.89
CA GLN A 181 3.01 7.44 -9.78
C GLN A 181 4.00 8.58 -9.49
N GLN A 182 5.30 8.29 -9.50
CA GLN A 182 6.34 9.30 -9.28
C GLN A 182 6.42 10.28 -10.45
N ALA A 183 6.26 9.82 -11.69
CA ALA A 183 6.19 10.70 -12.85
C ALA A 183 5.02 11.68 -12.75
N ILE A 184 3.85 11.22 -12.30
CA ILE A 184 2.69 12.08 -12.04
C ILE A 184 2.99 13.07 -10.91
N ALA A 185 3.47 12.58 -9.76
CA ALA A 185 3.71 13.40 -8.57
C ALA A 185 4.74 14.50 -8.80
N GLN A 186 5.78 14.22 -9.59
CA GLN A 186 6.87 15.15 -9.91
C GLN A 186 6.66 15.87 -11.26
N GLN A 187 5.52 15.65 -11.93
CA GLN A 187 5.21 16.23 -13.25
C GLN A 187 6.31 15.99 -14.30
N LEU A 188 6.85 14.78 -14.33
CA LEU A 188 7.91 14.40 -15.27
C LEU A 188 7.35 14.08 -16.65
N ASP A 189 8.19 14.20 -17.67
CA ASP A 189 7.90 13.65 -18.98
C ASP A 189 7.79 12.11 -18.90
N PHE A 190 6.66 11.56 -19.35
CA PHE A 190 6.37 10.14 -19.22
C PHE A 190 7.32 9.28 -20.06
N THR A 191 7.82 9.79 -21.20
CA THR A 191 8.78 9.05 -22.03
C THR A 191 10.13 8.94 -21.32
N ALA A 192 10.62 10.04 -20.74
CA ALA A 192 11.86 10.06 -19.97
C ALA A 192 11.76 9.18 -18.71
N ALA A 193 10.66 9.28 -17.97
CA ALA A 193 10.43 8.44 -16.79
C ALA A 193 10.31 6.94 -17.15
N ALA A 194 9.64 6.61 -18.25
CA ALA A 194 9.58 5.24 -18.75
C ALA A 194 10.98 4.72 -19.12
N ASN A 195 11.80 5.52 -19.82
CA ASN A 195 13.15 5.12 -20.19
C ASN A 195 14.06 4.85 -18.97
N LEU A 196 13.95 5.67 -17.94
CA LEU A 196 14.66 5.45 -16.67
C LEU A 196 14.19 4.16 -15.99
N THR A 197 12.87 3.97 -15.90
CA THR A 197 12.26 2.76 -15.30
C THR A 197 12.71 1.48 -16.03
N VAL A 198 12.70 1.51 -17.37
CA VAL A 198 13.22 0.42 -18.21
C VAL A 198 14.68 0.16 -17.92
N SER A 199 15.51 1.20 -17.84
CA SER A 199 16.95 1.05 -17.57
C SER A 199 17.21 0.38 -16.23
N ILE A 200 16.43 0.73 -15.19
CA ILE A 200 16.50 0.12 -13.86
C ILE A 200 16.13 -1.38 -13.93
N ILE A 201 14.99 -1.70 -14.54
CA ILE A 201 14.51 -3.10 -14.65
C ILE A 201 15.50 -3.96 -15.45
N VAL A 202 15.98 -3.45 -16.59
CA VAL A 202 16.95 -4.17 -17.44
C VAL A 202 18.28 -4.38 -16.71
N ALA A 203 18.79 -3.36 -16.01
CA ALA A 203 20.01 -3.50 -15.23
C ALA A 203 19.85 -4.54 -14.11
N ALA A 204 18.72 -4.53 -13.40
CA ALA A 204 18.42 -5.51 -12.36
C ALA A 204 18.37 -6.94 -12.92
N MET A 205 17.68 -7.15 -14.05
CA MET A 205 17.57 -8.47 -14.67
C MET A 205 18.89 -8.99 -15.23
N ARG A 206 19.72 -8.11 -15.83
CA ARG A 206 21.02 -8.50 -16.41
C ARG A 206 22.07 -8.87 -15.37
N HIS A 207 22.01 -8.26 -14.20
CA HIS A 207 22.98 -8.44 -13.12
C HIS A 207 22.45 -9.29 -11.97
N LEU A 208 21.30 -9.95 -12.16
CA LEU A 208 20.72 -10.83 -11.16
C LEU A 208 21.64 -12.04 -10.94
N ASP A 209 22.02 -12.30 -9.69
CA ASP A 209 22.85 -13.45 -9.33
C ASP A 209 22.05 -14.76 -9.50
N PRO A 210 22.47 -15.67 -10.40
CA PRO A 210 21.82 -16.96 -10.58
C PRO A 210 21.79 -17.83 -9.30
N ALA A 211 22.74 -17.63 -8.37
CA ALA A 211 22.72 -18.34 -7.09
C ALA A 211 21.57 -17.87 -6.18
N ALA A 212 21.21 -16.59 -6.23
CA ALA A 212 20.06 -16.06 -5.50
C ALA A 212 18.75 -16.64 -6.04
N VAL A 213 18.60 -16.70 -7.36
CA VAL A 213 17.44 -17.33 -8.03
C VAL A 213 17.28 -18.79 -7.59
N ARG A 214 18.36 -19.58 -7.68
CA ARG A 214 18.35 -20.99 -7.23
C ARG A 214 18.02 -21.15 -5.75
N THR A 215 18.46 -20.21 -4.91
CA THR A 215 18.17 -20.24 -3.47
C THR A 215 16.69 -20.03 -3.20
N VAL A 216 16.08 -19.04 -3.85
CA VAL A 216 14.63 -18.77 -3.71
C VAL A 216 13.82 -19.99 -4.17
N ASP A 217 14.19 -20.58 -5.29
CA ASP A 217 13.49 -21.73 -5.85
C ASP A 217 13.68 -23.02 -5.04
N ALA A 218 14.83 -23.20 -4.39
CA ALA A 218 15.10 -24.38 -3.56
C ALA A 218 14.34 -24.37 -2.23
N VAL A 219 13.98 -23.20 -1.70
CA VAL A 219 13.32 -23.04 -0.40
C VAL A 219 11.80 -22.88 -0.53
N ALA A 220 11.30 -22.60 -1.73
CA ALA A 220 9.88 -22.47 -2.00
C ALA A 220 9.13 -23.81 -1.78
N LYS A 221 8.07 -23.80 -0.95
CA LYS A 221 7.16 -24.96 -0.81
C LYS A 221 6.33 -25.11 -2.09
N PRO A 222 6.04 -26.34 -2.57
CA PRO A 222 5.17 -26.54 -3.72
C PRO A 222 3.77 -26.02 -3.41
N SER A 223 3.25 -25.17 -4.29
CA SER A 223 1.97 -24.48 -4.19
C SER A 223 0.80 -25.48 -4.19
N GLY A 224 0.33 -25.85 -3.00
CA GLY A 224 -0.85 -26.69 -2.80
C GLY A 224 -1.92 -25.95 -2.00
N VAL A 225 -3.01 -25.60 -2.68
CA VAL A 225 -4.35 -25.23 -2.18
C VAL A 225 -4.50 -25.34 -0.66
N CYS A 226 -4.50 -24.22 0.06
CA CYS A 226 -4.91 -24.21 1.47
C CYS A 226 -6.44 -24.29 1.56
N ALA A 227 -6.90 -25.50 1.87
CA ALA A 227 -8.26 -25.78 2.32
C ALA A 227 -8.57 -25.02 3.61
N ALA A 228 -9.78 -24.44 3.67
CA ALA A 228 -10.35 -23.86 4.87
C ALA A 228 -10.41 -24.91 5.99
N ALA A 229 -9.79 -24.62 7.13
CA ALA A 229 -9.97 -25.38 8.36
C ALA A 229 -10.93 -24.62 9.27
N GLU A 230 -12.18 -25.08 9.28
CA GLU A 230 -13.16 -24.83 10.32
C GLU A 230 -12.59 -25.30 11.67
N ASN A 231 -12.69 -24.47 12.71
CA ASN A 231 -12.99 -25.00 14.02
C ASN A 231 -13.65 -23.95 14.91
N ALA A 232 -14.85 -24.30 15.34
CA ALA A 232 -15.67 -23.62 16.32
C ALA A 232 -15.02 -23.72 17.71
N GLY A 233 -15.00 -22.60 18.43
CA GLY A 233 -14.77 -22.53 19.87
C GLY A 233 -15.88 -21.69 20.49
N GLU A 234 -16.62 -22.29 21.43
CA GLU A 234 -17.77 -21.72 22.14
C GLU A 234 -17.50 -20.40 22.89
N PRO A 235 -18.54 -19.58 23.15
CA PRO A 235 -18.38 -18.26 23.76
C PRO A 235 -18.17 -18.37 25.29
N ILE A 236 -17.17 -17.64 25.78
CA ILE A 236 -16.92 -17.45 27.22
C ILE A 236 -17.71 -16.22 27.69
N ASP A 237 -18.64 -16.46 28.63
CA ASP A 237 -19.47 -15.46 29.31
C ASP A 237 -18.65 -14.71 30.40
N TYR A 238 -18.75 -13.38 30.44
CA TYR A 238 -18.13 -12.54 31.48
C TYR A 238 -19.16 -11.56 32.07
N PRO A 239 -19.11 -11.32 33.40
CA PRO A 239 -20.16 -10.62 34.14
C PRO A 239 -20.13 -9.08 33.97
N ALA A 240 -21.27 -8.47 34.28
CA ALA A 240 -21.60 -7.07 34.02
C ALA A 240 -20.89 -6.02 34.92
N MET A 241 -20.54 -4.91 34.25
CA MET A 241 -20.58 -3.48 34.67
C MET A 241 -19.69 -2.97 35.82
N ILE A 242 -18.91 -1.91 35.51
CA ILE A 242 -18.70 -0.76 36.43
C ILE A 242 -19.06 0.52 35.67
N GLY A 243 -19.97 1.30 36.25
CA GLY A 243 -20.59 2.47 35.67
C GLY A 243 -19.66 3.68 35.53
N VAL A 244 -19.87 4.41 34.44
CA VAL A 244 -19.22 5.70 34.16
C VAL A 244 -19.91 6.78 34.98
N HIS A 245 -19.17 7.41 35.90
CA HIS A 245 -19.58 8.68 36.50
C HIS A 245 -19.12 9.85 35.64
N THR A 246 -20.08 10.63 35.17
CA THR A 246 -19.92 11.96 34.58
C THR A 246 -19.68 12.98 35.68
N HIS A 247 -18.60 13.77 35.57
CA HIS A 247 -18.51 15.07 36.26
C HIS A 247 -17.86 16.15 35.42
N ALA A 248 -18.31 17.37 35.71
CA ALA A 248 -18.31 18.56 34.86
C ALA A 248 -17.01 19.39 34.94
N ALA A 249 -16.93 20.30 33.96
CA ALA A 249 -15.95 21.35 33.71
C ALA A 249 -15.20 21.97 34.90
N THR A 250 -13.89 22.11 34.73
CA THR A 250 -13.13 23.31 35.13
C THR A 250 -12.10 23.66 34.06
N ASP A 251 -12.02 24.97 33.83
CA ASP A 251 -11.18 25.74 32.92
C ASP A 251 -9.71 25.80 33.38
N GLU A 252 -8.76 25.56 32.48
CA GLU A 252 -7.61 26.43 32.17
C GLU A 252 -6.56 25.66 31.36
N SER A 253 -6.13 26.30 30.27
CA SER A 253 -5.23 25.82 29.23
C SER A 253 -3.84 25.43 29.77
N ARG A 254 -3.72 24.25 30.37
CA ARG A 254 -2.40 23.60 30.53
C ARG A 254 -1.99 23.09 29.15
N SER A 255 -1.07 23.81 28.51
CA SER A 255 -0.48 23.37 27.23
C SER A 255 0.26 22.05 27.46
N VAL A 256 -0.44 20.93 27.27
CA VAL A 256 0.15 19.59 27.35
C VAL A 256 1.25 19.51 26.28
N PRO A 257 2.51 19.21 26.62
CA PRO A 257 3.59 19.00 25.67
C PRO A 257 3.24 17.98 24.58
N ARG A 258 3.85 18.12 23.39
CA ARG A 258 3.56 17.22 22.26
C ARG A 258 3.89 15.78 22.62
N ASN A 259 5.00 15.61 23.34
CA ASN A 259 5.50 14.31 23.76
C ASN A 259 4.57 13.63 24.76
N ASP A 260 3.94 14.36 25.69
CA ASP A 260 2.98 13.78 26.64
C ASP A 260 1.78 13.15 25.92
N VAL A 261 1.31 13.79 24.84
CA VAL A 261 0.24 13.23 23.99
C VAL A 261 0.70 11.95 23.29
N LEU A 262 1.91 11.97 22.71
CA LEU A 262 2.48 10.81 22.04
C LEU A 262 2.78 9.67 23.02
N ASP A 263 3.25 9.98 24.23
CA ASP A 263 3.53 9.01 25.30
C ASP A 263 2.26 8.32 25.78
N THR A 264 1.16 9.07 25.89
CA THR A 264 -0.16 8.51 26.19
C THR A 264 -0.61 7.56 25.08
N ALA A 265 -0.47 7.97 23.81
CA ALA A 265 -0.82 7.12 22.67
C ALA A 265 0.03 5.84 22.60
N ILE A 266 1.35 5.93 22.85
CA ILE A 266 2.26 4.77 22.94
C ILE A 266 1.81 3.84 24.07
N ARG A 267 1.43 4.38 25.22
CA ARG A 267 0.99 3.59 26.38
C ARG A 267 -0.28 2.79 26.06
N ILE A 268 -1.28 3.42 25.45
CA ILE A 268 -2.53 2.77 25.02
C ILE A 268 -2.24 1.72 23.95
N PHE A 269 -1.41 2.04 22.94
CA PHE A 269 -1.02 1.07 21.93
C PHE A 269 -0.39 -0.18 22.55
N ARG A 270 0.50 -0.01 23.53
CA ARG A 270 1.19 -1.12 24.21
C ARG A 270 0.28 -1.96 25.11
N SER A 271 -0.89 -1.48 25.52
CA SER A 271 -1.86 -2.32 26.23
C SER A 271 -2.64 -3.25 25.28
N GLY A 272 -2.48 -3.10 23.97
CA GLY A 272 -3.23 -3.85 22.96
C GLY A 272 -4.64 -3.29 22.72
N GLU A 273 -4.99 -2.17 23.37
CA GLU A 273 -6.26 -1.49 23.19
C GLU A 273 -6.27 -0.64 21.92
N ARG A 274 -7.46 -0.52 21.32
CA ARG A 274 -7.65 0.36 20.16
C ARG A 274 -7.50 1.81 20.59
N LEU A 275 -6.59 2.55 19.96
CA LEU A 275 -6.41 3.98 20.24
C LEU A 275 -7.67 4.79 19.88
N GLU A 276 -8.24 5.51 20.84
CA GLU A 276 -9.36 6.44 20.60
C GLU A 276 -8.99 7.86 21.05
N LEU A 277 -9.12 8.85 20.15
CA LEU A 277 -8.83 10.26 20.44
C LEU A 277 -9.61 10.81 21.66
N PRO A 278 -10.90 10.48 21.85
CA PRO A 278 -11.62 10.89 23.06
C PRO A 278 -10.99 10.37 24.35
N VAL A 279 -10.46 9.15 24.37
CA VAL A 279 -9.80 8.55 25.54
C VAL A 279 -8.49 9.28 25.84
N VAL A 280 -7.67 9.52 24.81
CA VAL A 280 -6.42 10.30 24.94
C VAL A 280 -6.69 11.72 25.47
N ALA A 281 -7.72 12.39 24.95
CA ALA A 281 -8.09 13.73 25.39
C ALA A 281 -8.56 13.76 26.86
N ALA A 282 -9.37 12.77 27.26
CA ALA A 282 -9.87 12.65 28.62
C ALA A 282 -8.74 12.40 29.63
N GLU A 283 -7.79 11.51 29.31
CA GLU A 283 -6.66 11.20 30.18
C GLU A 283 -5.71 12.39 30.39
N LEU A 284 -5.53 13.20 29.35
CA LEU A 284 -4.67 14.39 29.39
C LEU A 284 -5.37 15.63 29.92
N GLY A 285 -6.67 15.55 30.23
CA GLY A 285 -7.47 16.69 30.69
C GLY A 285 -7.58 17.82 29.65
N ILE A 286 -7.48 17.51 28.35
CA ILE A 286 -7.58 18.49 27.26
C ILE A 286 -8.87 18.34 26.47
N SER A 287 -9.30 19.42 25.81
CA SER A 287 -10.46 19.34 24.91
C SER A 287 -10.17 18.45 23.69
N ARG A 288 -11.19 17.70 23.23
CA ARG A 288 -11.12 16.93 21.99
C ARG A 288 -10.71 17.80 20.81
N THR A 289 -11.28 19.01 20.69
CA THR A 289 -10.97 19.98 19.64
C THR A 289 -9.49 20.39 19.64
N THR A 290 -8.86 20.50 20.81
CA THR A 290 -7.42 20.78 20.92
C THR A 290 -6.58 19.62 20.37
N LEU A 291 -6.98 18.37 20.65
CA LEU A 291 -6.29 17.19 20.16
C LEU A 291 -6.42 17.03 18.64
N TYR A 292 -7.65 17.10 18.11
CA TYR A 292 -7.93 17.05 16.66
C TYR A 292 -7.20 18.15 15.90
N ARG A 293 -7.16 19.39 16.41
CA ARG A 293 -6.43 20.48 15.75
C ARG A 293 -4.93 20.24 15.65
N ARG A 294 -4.34 19.51 16.62
CA ARG A 294 -2.90 19.37 16.74
C ARG A 294 -2.32 18.14 16.04
N PHE A 295 -3.08 17.05 16.04
CA PHE A 295 -2.64 15.78 15.47
C PHE A 295 -3.55 15.30 14.35
N GLY A 296 -4.65 15.99 14.06
CA GLY A 296 -5.61 15.61 13.03
C GLY A 296 -6.36 14.35 13.43
N THR A 297 -6.12 13.29 12.69
CA THR A 297 -6.80 12.01 12.75
C THR A 297 -6.17 11.04 13.74
N ARG A 298 -6.87 9.92 13.98
CA ARG A 298 -6.34 8.79 14.74
C ARG A 298 -5.06 8.24 14.14
N ASP A 299 -5.05 8.04 12.83
CA ASP A 299 -3.91 7.46 12.11
C ASP A 299 -2.70 8.40 12.17
N GLU A 300 -2.89 9.71 12.06
CA GLU A 300 -1.80 10.68 12.22
C GLU A 300 -1.21 10.71 13.64
N LEU A 301 -2.06 10.65 14.67
CA LEU A 301 -1.59 10.55 16.05
C LEU A 301 -0.86 9.23 16.32
N LEU A 302 -1.45 8.11 15.89
CA LEU A 302 -0.87 6.78 16.08
C LEU A 302 0.43 6.64 15.30
N GLY A 303 0.49 7.10 14.05
CA GLY A 303 1.70 7.08 13.24
C GLY A 303 2.83 7.92 13.83
N ALA A 304 2.52 9.11 14.35
CA ALA A 304 3.51 9.92 15.07
C ALA A 304 3.99 9.26 16.37
N ALA A 305 3.10 8.57 17.08
CA ALA A 305 3.42 7.83 18.30
C ALA A 305 4.35 6.63 18.02
N LEU A 306 4.04 5.86 16.98
CA LEU A 306 4.83 4.71 16.54
C LEU A 306 6.21 5.15 16.01
N ALA A 307 6.28 6.25 15.25
CA ALA A 307 7.55 6.82 14.80
C ALA A 307 8.44 7.24 15.98
N LEU A 308 7.87 7.90 16.99
CA LEU A 308 8.60 8.28 18.21
C LEU A 308 9.06 7.04 19.01
N GLN A 309 8.20 6.03 19.14
CA GLN A 309 8.56 4.77 19.80
C GLN A 309 9.72 4.08 19.06
N PHE A 310 9.66 4.02 17.74
CA PHE A 310 10.71 3.45 16.92
C PHE A 310 12.04 4.19 17.09
N GLU A 311 12.03 5.52 17.05
CA GLU A 311 13.22 6.34 17.30
C GLU A 311 13.82 6.07 18.68
N ARG A 312 13.00 5.90 19.72
CA ARG A 312 13.47 5.56 21.07
C ARG A 312 14.11 4.17 21.13
N VAL A 313 13.52 3.18 20.46
CA VAL A 313 14.06 1.82 20.37
C VAL A 313 15.43 1.84 19.69
N VAL A 314 15.52 2.44 18.51
CA VAL A 314 16.78 2.55 17.76
C VAL A 314 17.83 3.31 18.56
N THR A 315 17.48 4.47 19.15
CA THR A 315 18.43 5.27 19.95
C THR A 315 18.94 4.50 21.18
N SER A 316 18.08 3.70 21.82
CA SER A 316 18.46 2.86 22.96
C SER A 316 19.40 1.73 22.55
N ILE A 317 19.17 1.10 21.41
CA ILE A 317 20.06 0.07 20.83
C ILE A 317 21.39 0.70 20.43
N ASP A 318 21.35 1.79 19.68
CA ASP A 318 22.51 2.52 19.16
C ASP A 318 23.48 2.98 20.26
N ARG A 319 22.97 3.34 21.45
CA ARG A 319 23.81 3.69 22.62
C ARG A 319 24.57 2.51 23.23
N ARG A 320 24.12 1.28 22.99
CA ARG A 320 24.71 0.04 23.52
C ARG A 320 25.66 -0.62 22.53
N CYS A 321 25.55 -0.31 21.23
CA CYS A 321 26.44 -0.85 20.20
C CYS A 321 27.87 -0.32 20.36
N THR A 322 28.84 -1.24 20.28
CA THR A 322 30.28 -0.91 20.32
C THR A 322 30.94 -0.90 18.95
N SER A 323 30.27 -1.47 17.94
CA SER A 323 30.71 -1.49 16.55
C SER A 323 30.67 -0.09 15.91
N ARG A 324 31.31 0.05 14.74
CA ARG A 324 31.47 1.32 14.01
C ARG A 324 31.05 1.21 12.55
N GLY A 325 30.76 2.35 11.93
CA GLY A 325 30.46 2.43 10.51
C GLY A 325 29.28 1.55 10.12
N ALA A 326 29.41 0.84 9.00
CA ALA A 326 28.38 -0.06 8.52
C ALA A 326 28.09 -1.27 9.41
N HIS A 327 29.07 -1.76 10.17
CA HIS A 327 28.85 -2.85 11.14
C HIS A 327 27.91 -2.42 12.27
N ARG A 328 28.03 -1.16 12.73
CA ARG A 328 27.10 -0.57 13.70
C ARG A 328 25.68 -0.51 13.19
N ILE A 329 25.52 -0.06 11.96
CA ILE A 329 24.21 0.04 11.33
C ILE A 329 23.60 -1.37 11.19
N SER A 330 24.39 -2.34 10.73
CA SER A 330 23.95 -3.74 10.60
C SER A 330 23.53 -4.33 11.96
N GLU A 331 24.31 -4.10 13.03
CA GLU A 331 23.98 -4.53 14.40
C GLU A 331 22.69 -3.90 14.91
N ILE A 332 22.49 -2.59 14.67
CA ILE A 332 21.25 -1.89 15.03
C ILE A 332 20.06 -2.52 14.31
N PHE A 333 20.18 -2.77 13.01
CA PHE A 333 19.10 -3.37 12.21
C PHE A 333 18.74 -4.78 12.70
N ASP A 334 19.73 -5.63 12.98
CA ASP A 334 19.50 -6.97 13.53
C ASP A 334 18.71 -6.93 14.84
N LEU A 335 19.15 -6.11 15.79
CA LEU A 335 18.50 -5.98 17.10
C LEU A 335 17.10 -5.37 16.98
N VAL A 336 16.92 -4.36 16.13
CA VAL A 336 15.62 -3.70 15.90
C VAL A 336 14.63 -4.65 15.25
N LEU A 337 15.00 -5.33 14.15
CA LEU A 337 14.13 -6.22 13.41
C LEU A 337 13.65 -7.38 14.28
N ARG A 338 14.56 -7.99 15.05
CA ARG A 338 14.19 -9.06 16.00
C ARG A 338 13.26 -8.56 17.11
N GLN A 339 13.49 -7.34 17.62
CA GLN A 339 12.65 -6.75 18.64
C GLN A 339 11.24 -6.44 18.11
N LEU A 340 11.13 -5.89 16.89
CA LEU A 340 9.84 -5.61 16.24
C LEU A 340 9.08 -6.90 15.93
N ALA A 341 9.73 -7.91 15.36
CA ALA A 341 9.10 -9.20 15.07
C ALA A 341 8.58 -9.92 16.34
N ALA A 342 9.22 -9.67 17.48
CA ALA A 342 8.80 -10.20 18.77
C ALA A 342 7.72 -9.37 19.47
N ASP A 343 7.46 -8.12 19.05
CA ASP A 343 6.59 -7.17 19.78
C ASP A 343 5.13 -7.64 19.81
N PRO A 344 4.56 -7.94 20.98
CA PRO A 344 3.18 -8.41 21.10
C PRO A 344 2.15 -7.32 20.75
N ALA A 345 2.42 -6.04 21.06
CA ALA A 345 1.49 -4.96 20.76
C ALA A 345 1.39 -4.71 19.26
N LEU A 346 2.52 -4.76 18.56
CA LEU A 346 2.56 -4.68 17.10
C LEU A 346 1.83 -5.87 16.45
N ARG A 347 2.03 -7.09 16.98
CA ARG A 347 1.32 -8.29 16.51
C ARG A 347 -0.19 -8.16 16.69
N THR A 348 -0.64 -7.74 17.87
CA THR A 348 -2.07 -7.52 18.15
C THR A 348 -2.66 -6.45 17.25
N TYR A 349 -1.94 -5.34 17.02
CA TYR A 349 -2.39 -4.29 16.12
C TYR A 349 -2.53 -4.77 14.67
N LEU A 350 -1.54 -5.51 14.15
CA LEU A 350 -1.60 -6.09 12.82
C LEU A 350 -2.75 -7.10 12.70
N GLN A 351 -2.97 -7.95 13.71
CA GLN A 351 -4.08 -8.92 13.69
C GLN A 351 -5.45 -8.27 13.74
N ASN A 352 -5.61 -7.22 14.55
CA ASN A 352 -6.90 -6.58 14.79
C ASN A 352 -7.27 -5.53 13.73
N GLU A 353 -6.28 -4.93 13.06
CA GLU A 353 -6.47 -3.78 12.17
C GLU A 353 -5.82 -3.94 10.78
N SER A 354 -5.43 -5.15 10.35
CA SER A 354 -5.02 -5.44 8.96
C SER A 354 -6.25 -5.30 8.05
N PRO A 355 -6.40 -4.24 7.23
CA PRO A 355 -5.35 -3.63 6.39
C PRO A 355 -4.93 -2.18 6.75
N ALA A 356 -5.66 -1.50 7.63
CA ALA A 356 -5.36 -0.12 8.04
C ALA A 356 -4.01 0.01 8.77
N ALA A 357 -3.65 -1.01 9.56
CA ALA A 357 -2.36 -1.13 10.22
C ALA A 357 -1.20 -1.16 9.22
N LEU A 358 -1.32 -1.98 8.17
CA LEU A 358 -0.31 -2.08 7.12
C LEU A 358 -0.15 -0.75 6.39
N ARG A 359 -1.25 -0.09 6.02
CA ARG A 359 -1.22 1.24 5.40
C ARG A 359 -0.48 2.26 6.28
N LEU A 360 -0.77 2.32 7.57
CA LEU A 360 -0.11 3.27 8.47
C LEU A 360 1.40 3.01 8.59
N LEU A 361 1.81 1.74 8.57
CA LEU A 361 3.18 1.30 8.80
C LEU A 361 4.07 1.38 7.55
N THR A 362 3.54 1.10 6.36
CA THR A 362 4.36 0.88 5.14
C THR A 362 4.15 1.90 4.02
N GLN A 363 3.18 2.82 4.15
CA GLN A 363 2.96 3.84 3.14
C GLN A 363 4.16 4.79 3.06
N ALA A 364 4.75 4.95 1.87
CA ALA A 364 6.03 5.63 1.68
C ALA A 364 6.04 7.12 2.11
N ASP A 365 4.90 7.81 1.96
CA ASP A 365 4.71 9.19 2.44
C ASP A 365 4.16 9.25 3.88
N GLY A 366 3.86 8.09 4.48
CA GLY A 366 3.35 7.95 5.83
C GLY A 366 4.34 8.39 6.92
N PRO A 367 3.84 8.80 8.10
CA PRO A 367 4.68 9.32 9.18
C PRO A 367 5.67 8.29 9.73
N VAL A 368 5.32 7.00 9.71
CA VAL A 368 6.17 5.91 10.21
C VAL A 368 7.33 5.65 9.26
N HIS A 369 7.05 5.42 7.97
CA HIS A 369 8.08 5.19 6.95
C HIS A 369 9.04 6.39 6.85
N ARG A 370 8.50 7.60 6.68
CA ARG A 370 9.29 8.83 6.58
C ARG A 370 10.16 9.06 7.81
N GLY A 371 9.60 8.82 9.01
CA GLY A 371 10.34 8.92 10.28
C GLY A 371 11.49 7.91 10.36
N SER A 372 11.24 6.69 9.91
CA SER A 372 12.22 5.60 9.87
C SER A 372 13.36 5.89 8.90
N VAL A 373 13.05 6.34 7.68
CA VAL A 373 14.07 6.74 6.68
C VAL A 373 14.91 7.88 7.21
N ALA A 374 14.29 8.95 7.73
CA ALA A 374 15.02 10.08 8.29
C ALA A 374 15.93 9.69 9.47
N LEU A 375 15.52 8.70 10.27
CA LEU A 375 16.33 8.17 11.37
C LEU A 375 17.55 7.39 10.85
N VAL A 376 17.35 6.53 9.85
CA VAL A 376 18.43 5.76 9.23
C VAL A 376 19.41 6.67 8.50
N GLU A 377 18.94 7.71 7.81
CA GLU A 377 19.81 8.76 7.24
C GLU A 377 20.68 9.44 8.29
N ARG A 378 20.14 9.73 9.48
CA ARG A 378 20.93 10.27 10.61
C ARG A 378 22.01 9.31 11.08
N LEU A 379 21.73 8.00 11.12
CA LEU A 379 22.71 6.97 11.47
C LEU A 379 23.81 6.88 10.41
N LEU A 380 23.44 6.86 9.13
CA LEU A 380 24.38 6.83 8.00
C LEU A 380 25.27 8.08 7.97
N HIS A 381 24.68 9.27 8.10
CA HIS A 381 25.43 10.53 8.18
C HIS A 381 26.43 10.52 9.35
N ARG A 382 26.01 10.05 10.52
CA ARG A 382 26.91 9.92 11.68
C ARG A 382 28.06 8.96 11.39
N ALA A 383 27.80 7.82 10.76
CA ALA A 383 28.82 6.86 10.38
C ALA A 383 29.82 7.45 9.36
N GLN A 384 29.36 8.29 8.43
CA GLN A 384 30.23 8.99 7.48
C GLN A 384 31.16 9.98 8.20
N GLU A 385 30.61 10.81 9.08
CA GLU A 385 31.35 11.87 9.78
C GLU A 385 32.29 11.32 10.86
N GLN A 386 31.86 10.31 11.62
CA GLN A 386 32.58 9.84 12.82
C GLN A 386 33.47 8.63 12.56
N ASP A 387 33.08 7.75 11.63
CA ASP A 387 33.77 6.48 11.38
C ASP A 387 34.38 6.40 9.97
N GLY A 388 34.23 7.46 9.15
CA GLY A 388 34.76 7.50 7.77
C GLY A 388 34.06 6.53 6.81
N TYR A 389 32.87 6.05 7.18
CA TYR A 389 32.09 5.14 6.33
C TYR A 389 31.70 5.81 5.01
N ARG A 390 31.68 5.05 3.91
CA ARG A 390 31.20 5.51 2.61
C ARG A 390 30.16 4.53 2.07
N PRO A 391 28.88 4.92 1.96
CA PRO A 391 27.85 4.04 1.42
C PRO A 391 28.14 3.74 -0.07
N PRO A 392 27.79 2.53 -0.56
CA PRO A 392 28.04 2.13 -1.96
C PRO A 392 27.26 2.96 -3.00
N ILE A 393 26.11 3.50 -2.60
CA ILE A 393 25.25 4.38 -3.39
C ILE A 393 24.89 5.62 -2.54
N GLU A 394 24.09 6.52 -3.09
CA GLU A 394 23.60 7.71 -2.40
C GLU A 394 22.97 7.36 -1.05
N ARG A 395 23.27 8.15 -0.01
CA ARG A 395 22.88 7.89 1.38
C ARG A 395 21.37 7.74 1.52
N GLU A 396 20.64 8.63 0.87
CA GLU A 396 19.17 8.69 0.84
C GLU A 396 18.61 7.38 0.24
N SER A 397 19.22 6.90 -0.84
CA SER A 397 18.85 5.64 -1.50
C SER A 397 19.13 4.42 -0.61
N VAL A 398 20.27 4.40 0.10
CA VAL A 398 20.56 3.33 1.08
C VAL A 398 19.54 3.36 2.22
N ALA A 399 19.25 4.53 2.79
CA ALA A 399 18.32 4.65 3.89
C ALA A 399 16.91 4.17 3.51
N PHE A 400 16.43 4.61 2.35
CA PHE A 400 15.15 4.18 1.79
C PHE A 400 15.11 2.66 1.60
N ALA A 401 16.12 2.09 0.93
CA ALA A 401 16.17 0.66 0.65
C ALA A 401 16.21 -0.19 1.94
N LEU A 402 16.99 0.22 2.94
CA LEU A 402 17.07 -0.48 4.22
C LEU A 402 15.72 -0.52 4.94
N VAL A 403 15.01 0.61 4.99
CA VAL A 403 13.68 0.71 5.63
C VAL A 403 12.64 -0.07 4.83
N ALA A 404 12.56 0.14 3.52
CA ALA A 404 11.58 -0.53 2.65
C ALA A 404 11.72 -2.06 2.69
N LEU A 405 12.95 -2.58 2.68
CA LEU A 405 13.19 -4.02 2.83
C LEU A 405 12.80 -4.52 4.22
N GLY A 406 13.11 -3.78 5.28
CA GLY A 406 12.71 -4.14 6.63
C GLY A 406 11.19 -4.22 6.79
N GLU A 407 10.47 -3.22 6.27
CA GLU A 407 9.01 -3.16 6.31
C GLU A 407 8.36 -4.26 5.47
N ALA A 408 8.86 -4.49 4.25
CA ALA A 408 8.38 -5.58 3.41
C ALA A 408 8.49 -6.92 4.14
N PHE A 409 9.64 -7.24 4.74
CA PHE A 409 9.81 -8.53 5.42
C PHE A 409 9.08 -8.63 6.76
N LEU A 410 8.94 -7.52 7.50
CA LEU A 410 8.22 -7.53 8.78
C LEU A 410 6.70 -7.64 8.61
N TYR A 411 6.15 -7.14 7.50
CA TYR A 411 4.70 -6.92 7.37
C TYR A 411 4.03 -7.65 6.21
N ASN A 412 4.78 -8.25 5.28
CA ASN A 412 4.23 -8.92 4.09
C ASN A 412 3.52 -10.27 4.39
N ASP A 413 3.64 -10.84 5.60
CA ASP A 413 2.94 -12.08 5.93
C ASP A 413 2.51 -12.18 7.41
N ALA A 414 1.63 -11.28 7.84
CA ALA A 414 1.10 -11.21 9.21
C ALA A 414 0.29 -12.45 9.69
N VAL A 415 0.29 -13.55 8.93
CA VAL A 415 -0.38 -14.83 9.28
C VAL A 415 0.57 -16.05 9.24
N ALA A 416 1.80 -15.98 8.72
CA ALA A 416 2.71 -17.14 8.68
C ALA A 416 4.11 -16.85 9.24
N ASP A 417 4.36 -17.40 10.44
CA ASP A 417 5.66 -17.64 11.10
C ASP A 417 6.92 -16.92 10.55
N ILE A 418 7.01 -15.60 10.79
CA ILE A 418 8.06 -14.64 10.36
C ILE A 418 9.47 -14.93 10.93
N ARG A 419 9.67 -16.01 11.68
CA ARG A 419 10.96 -16.25 12.38
C ARG A 419 12.10 -16.74 11.48
N GLY A 420 11.82 -17.18 10.24
CA GLY A 420 12.81 -17.82 9.37
C GLY A 420 13.66 -16.89 8.48
N ASP A 421 13.14 -15.72 8.07
CA ASP A 421 13.73 -14.96 6.95
C ASP A 421 14.48 -13.67 7.36
N ILE A 422 14.48 -13.33 8.65
CA ILE A 422 15.20 -12.17 9.19
C ILE A 422 16.71 -12.28 8.88
N GLU A 423 17.28 -13.49 8.92
CA GLU A 423 18.68 -13.71 8.59
C GLU A 423 19.01 -13.45 7.11
N HIS A 424 18.08 -13.74 6.19
CA HIS A 424 18.26 -13.43 4.79
C HIS A 424 18.16 -11.93 4.53
N LEU A 425 17.13 -11.28 5.07
CA LEU A 425 16.98 -9.83 5.04
C LEU A 425 18.24 -9.13 5.54
N LEU A 426 18.78 -9.57 6.68
CA LEU A 426 19.99 -8.97 7.26
C LEU A 426 21.21 -9.13 6.36
N ARG A 427 21.35 -10.27 5.65
CA ARG A 427 22.43 -10.45 4.66
C ARG A 427 22.30 -9.48 3.49
N VAL A 428 21.08 -9.25 3.00
CA VAL A 428 20.80 -8.28 1.91
C VAL A 428 21.09 -6.86 2.40
N GLN A 429 20.59 -6.48 3.57
CA GLN A 429 20.81 -5.15 4.17
C GLN A 429 22.30 -4.89 4.47
N THR A 430 23.03 -5.91 4.94
CA THR A 430 24.49 -5.81 5.18
C THR A 430 25.25 -5.64 3.85
N SER A 431 24.84 -6.34 2.79
CA SER A 431 25.40 -6.17 1.45
C SER A 431 25.14 -4.76 0.89
N LEU A 432 23.93 -4.21 1.08
CA LEU A 432 23.60 -2.83 0.70
C LEU A 432 24.45 -1.79 1.42
N LEU A 433 24.86 -2.09 2.65
CA LEU A 433 25.79 -1.26 3.41
C LEU A 433 27.25 -1.41 2.93
N GLY A 434 27.55 -2.30 1.98
CA GLY A 434 28.90 -2.51 1.46
C GLY A 434 29.79 -3.35 2.38
N VAL A 435 29.20 -4.16 3.25
CA VAL A 435 29.93 -5.03 4.17
C VAL A 435 29.71 -6.48 3.77
N ALA A 436 30.78 -7.28 3.77
CA ALA A 436 30.61 -8.72 3.72
C ALA A 436 29.91 -9.15 5.02
N GLY A 437 28.78 -9.86 4.92
CA GLY A 437 28.10 -10.43 6.09
C GLY A 437 29.06 -11.27 6.95
N PRO A 438 28.78 -11.47 8.24
CA PRO A 438 29.63 -12.31 9.09
C PRO A 438 29.80 -13.67 8.42
N VAL A 439 31.03 -13.97 8.00
CA VAL A 439 31.40 -15.27 7.46
C VAL A 439 31.08 -16.27 8.57
N GLY A 440 30.08 -17.13 8.33
CA GLY A 440 29.57 -18.10 9.29
C GLY A 440 30.72 -18.84 9.97
N GLY A 441 30.91 -18.54 11.25
CA GLY A 441 31.87 -19.21 12.11
C GLY A 441 31.16 -20.36 12.82
N ARG A 442 31.42 -21.57 12.29
CA ARG A 442 31.13 -22.93 12.79
C ARG A 442 29.80 -23.56 12.40
#